data_AF-A0A085W705-F1
#
_entry.id   AF-A0A085W705-F1
#
_cell.length_a   1.000
_cell.length_b   1.000
_cell.length_c   1.000
_cell.angle_alpha   90.00
_cell.angle_beta   90.00
_cell.angle_gamma   90.00
#
_symmetry.space_group_name_H-M   'P 1'
#
loop_
_entity.id
_entity.type
_entity.pdbx_description
1 polymer ?
#
loop_
_entity_poly.entity_id
_entity_poly.type
_entity_poly.pdbx_seq_one_letter_code
_entity_poly.pdbx_strand_id
1 'polypeptide(L)'
;MLDAYEADNSYSQAKAYLGTPQYAHNFHRNGDEDWVLVYMSTAGTVVFETFDVVELTADTYLRVYQYQNGAPGALVGSNDDICPQYYWLASCQASRVVLPVAANTAYFVRITNAMTVDYREYDTSYPSYSLRIAYQ
;
A
#
# COMPACT_ATOMS: atom_id res chain seq x y z
N MET A 1 -18.44 -16.48 -1.09
CA MET A 1 -17.37 -17.34 -0.55
C MET A 1 -16.46 -16.43 0.25
N LEU A 2 -16.39 -16.70 1.56
CA LEU A 2 -15.60 -16.12 2.65
C LEU A 2 -15.05 -14.67 2.53
N ASP A 3 -15.79 -13.73 3.12
CA ASP A 3 -15.29 -12.48 3.70
C ASP A 3 -14.67 -12.79 5.09
N ALA A 4 -13.48 -13.39 5.03
CA ALA A 4 -12.50 -13.61 6.10
C ALA A 4 -11.07 -13.64 5.54
N TYR A 5 -10.82 -13.00 4.38
CA TYR A 5 -9.71 -13.34 3.47
C TYR A 5 -8.74 -12.20 3.08
N GLU A 6 -8.72 -11.04 3.72
CA GLU A 6 -7.51 -10.18 3.75
C GLU A 6 -7.26 -9.85 5.24
N ALA A 7 -6.31 -10.55 5.85
CA ALA A 7 -6.06 -10.49 7.29
C ALA A 7 -5.12 -9.33 7.68
N ASP A 8 -5.21 -8.18 7.04
CA ASP A 8 -4.25 -7.07 7.16
C ASP A 8 -4.91 -5.70 7.38
N ASN A 9 -6.18 -5.68 7.79
CA ASN A 9 -6.98 -4.48 8.04
C ASN A 9 -6.56 -3.67 9.28
N SER A 10 -5.43 -4.04 9.89
CA SER A 10 -4.80 -3.30 10.97
C SER A 10 -3.31 -3.61 11.04
N TYR A 11 -2.53 -2.69 11.62
CA TYR A 11 -1.08 -2.87 11.76
C TYR A 11 -0.70 -4.13 12.53
N SER A 12 -1.52 -4.58 13.49
CA SER A 12 -1.24 -5.78 14.28
C SER A 12 -1.41 -7.08 13.48
N GLN A 13 -2.02 -6.99 12.30
CA GLN A 13 -2.24 -8.09 11.39
C GLN A 13 -1.47 -7.91 10.06
N ALA A 14 -0.54 -6.95 10.01
CA ALA A 14 0.17 -6.60 8.78
C ALA A 14 0.83 -7.83 8.11
N LYS A 15 0.66 -7.97 6.79
CA LYS A 15 1.32 -9.02 6.00
C LYS A 15 2.82 -8.70 5.87
N ALA A 16 3.68 -9.70 6.01
CA ALA A 16 5.11 -9.51 5.81
C ALA A 16 5.46 -9.37 4.32
N TYR A 17 6.26 -8.37 3.96
CA TYR A 17 6.85 -8.27 2.62
C TYR A 17 8.16 -9.06 2.58
N LEU A 18 8.22 -10.08 1.71
CA LEU A 18 9.32 -11.06 1.67
C LEU A 18 10.35 -10.79 0.56
N GLY A 19 10.34 -9.59 -0.02
CA GLY A 19 11.34 -9.17 -1.03
C GLY A 19 10.91 -9.37 -2.48
N THR A 20 9.74 -9.95 -2.73
CA THR A 20 9.13 -10.04 -4.07
C THR A 20 7.85 -9.21 -4.11
N PRO A 21 7.47 -8.67 -5.29
CA PRO A 21 6.20 -7.96 -5.42
C PRO A 21 5.03 -8.82 -4.93
N GLN A 22 4.09 -8.17 -4.24
CA GLN A 22 2.83 -8.77 -3.85
C GLN A 22 1.78 -8.34 -4.87
N TYR A 23 1.06 -9.29 -5.44
CA TYR A 23 0.13 -9.03 -6.55
C TYR A 23 -1.31 -9.16 -6.10
N ALA A 24 -2.19 -8.39 -6.75
CA ALA A 24 -3.65 -8.52 -6.64
C ALA A 24 -4.20 -8.33 -5.21
N HIS A 25 -3.68 -7.35 -4.47
CA HIS A 25 -4.35 -6.79 -3.30
C HIS A 25 -5.67 -6.16 -3.72
N ASN A 26 -6.69 -6.19 -2.85
CA ASN A 26 -7.95 -5.54 -3.14
C ASN A 26 -8.53 -4.81 -1.94
N PHE A 27 -9.35 -3.79 -2.22
CA PHE A 27 -10.13 -3.11 -1.19
C PHE A 27 -11.53 -3.71 -1.17
N HIS A 28 -11.79 -4.67 -0.29
CA HIS A 28 -13.01 -5.48 -0.27
C HIS A 28 -14.26 -4.70 0.18
N ARG A 29 -14.12 -3.73 1.09
CA ARG A 29 -15.23 -2.90 1.63
C ARG A 29 -14.83 -1.47 1.96
N ASN A 30 -15.71 -0.49 1.80
CA ASN A 30 -15.38 0.92 2.04
C ASN A 30 -14.58 1.12 3.33
N GLY A 31 -13.46 1.86 3.23
CA GLY A 31 -12.55 2.06 4.34
C GLY A 31 -11.58 0.90 4.60
N ASP A 32 -11.45 -0.04 3.65
CA ASP A 32 -10.43 -1.08 3.73
C ASP A 32 -9.03 -0.49 3.81
N GLU A 33 -8.16 -1.17 4.56
CA GLU A 33 -6.79 -0.76 4.75
C GLU A 33 -5.87 -1.97 4.63
N ASP A 34 -4.86 -1.90 3.79
CA ASP A 34 -3.85 -2.95 3.75
C ASP A 34 -2.62 -2.49 4.52
N TRP A 35 -2.23 -3.29 5.50
CA TRP A 35 -1.00 -3.09 6.26
C TRP A 35 0.05 -4.12 5.87
N VAL A 36 1.23 -3.64 5.50
CA VAL A 36 2.39 -4.46 5.13
C VAL A 36 3.58 -4.11 6.02
N LEU A 37 4.26 -5.12 6.58
CA LEU A 37 5.48 -4.96 7.37
C LEU A 37 6.69 -5.40 6.55
N VAL A 38 7.69 -4.54 6.42
CA VAL A 38 8.94 -4.84 5.70
C VAL A 38 10.15 -4.60 6.59
N TYR A 39 11.13 -5.51 6.51
CA TYR A 39 12.44 -5.36 7.14
C TYR A 39 13.50 -5.03 6.10
N MET A 40 14.28 -3.98 6.36
CA MET A 40 15.39 -3.52 5.52
C MET A 40 16.70 -4.00 6.12
N SER A 41 17.31 -5.02 5.52
CA SER A 41 18.60 -5.55 5.98
C SER A 41 19.79 -4.66 5.62
N THR A 42 19.66 -3.81 4.59
CA THR A 42 20.71 -2.94 4.08
C THR A 42 20.26 -1.47 4.07
N ALA A 43 21.21 -0.55 4.09
CA ALA A 43 20.94 0.87 3.90
C ALA A 43 20.87 1.18 2.40
N GLY A 44 20.04 2.16 2.02
CA GLY A 44 19.93 2.59 0.64
C GLY A 44 18.70 3.45 0.38
N THR A 45 18.51 3.87 -0.86
CA THR A 45 17.27 4.53 -1.27
C THR A 45 16.28 3.47 -1.73
N VAL A 46 15.10 3.44 -1.11
CA VAL A 46 14.06 2.46 -1.40
C VAL A 46 12.84 3.15 -1.99
N VAL A 47 12.26 2.51 -3.00
CA VAL A 47 10.98 2.86 -3.61
C VAL A 47 9.92 1.93 -3.05
N PHE A 48 8.88 2.52 -2.46
CA PHE A 48 7.63 1.87 -2.08
C PHE A 48 6.58 2.31 -3.08
N GLU A 49 5.97 1.37 -3.79
CA GLU A 49 5.10 1.71 -4.91
C GLU A 49 3.94 0.73 -5.07
N THR A 50 2.74 1.27 -5.23
CA THR A 50 1.61 0.53 -5.79
C THR A 50 1.67 0.58 -7.32
N PHE A 51 1.26 -0.49 -7.97
CA PHE A 51 1.22 -0.60 -9.44
C PHE A 51 0.08 -1.54 -9.84
N ASP A 52 -0.17 -1.69 -11.14
CA ASP A 52 -1.32 -2.46 -11.65
C ASP A 52 -2.64 -2.05 -10.98
N VAL A 53 -2.79 -0.75 -10.69
CA VAL A 53 -4.00 -0.15 -10.12
C VAL A 53 -5.12 -0.26 -11.15
N VAL A 54 -6.27 -0.79 -10.75
CA VAL A 54 -7.40 -0.95 -11.68
C VAL A 54 -8.12 0.37 -11.88
N GLU A 55 -8.09 0.84 -13.13
CA GLU A 55 -8.69 2.11 -13.57
C GLU A 55 -10.13 2.27 -13.09
N LEU A 56 -10.50 3.50 -12.72
CA LEU A 56 -11.85 3.90 -12.32
C LEU A 56 -12.40 3.24 -11.04
N THR A 57 -11.67 2.32 -10.41
CA THR A 57 -12.13 1.61 -9.21
C THR A 57 -11.18 1.77 -8.03
N ALA A 58 -9.88 1.89 -8.27
CA ALA A 58 -8.87 2.09 -7.24
C ALA A 58 -8.13 3.41 -7.42
N ASP A 59 -7.88 4.08 -6.30
CA ASP A 59 -6.98 5.22 -6.17
C ASP A 59 -6.20 4.99 -4.88
N THR A 60 -4.91 4.67 -4.98
CA THR A 60 -4.16 4.24 -3.80
C THR A 60 -3.61 5.45 -3.06
N TYR A 61 -3.62 5.40 -1.73
CA TYR A 61 -2.86 6.33 -0.89
C TYR A 61 -1.89 5.56 0.01
N LEU A 62 -0.59 5.65 -0.31
CA LEU A 62 0.49 4.98 0.40
C LEU A 62 1.08 5.85 1.50
N ARG A 63 1.25 5.26 2.70
CA ARG A 63 1.89 5.88 3.87
C ARG A 63 2.91 4.92 4.46
N VAL A 64 4.12 5.41 4.74
CA VAL A 64 5.22 4.64 5.34
C VAL A 64 5.50 5.15 6.74
N TYR A 65 5.42 4.25 7.72
CA TYR A 65 5.69 4.51 9.13
C TYR A 65 6.92 3.74 9.58
N GLN A 66 7.75 4.34 10.44
CA GLN A 66 8.78 3.60 11.16
C GLN A 66 8.14 2.52 12.01
N TYR A 67 8.81 1.37 12.14
CA TYR A 67 8.47 0.41 13.18
C TYR A 67 8.91 0.94 14.55
N GLN A 68 8.01 0.92 15.52
CA GLN A 68 8.30 1.30 16.90
C GLN A 68 7.63 0.31 17.86
N ASN A 69 8.43 -0.53 18.52
CA ASN A 69 7.98 -1.46 19.57
C ASN A 69 6.74 -2.30 19.19
N GLY A 70 6.69 -2.82 17.96
CA GLY A 70 5.57 -3.65 17.50
C GLY A 70 4.41 -2.89 16.86
N ALA A 71 4.49 -1.57 16.76
CA ALA A 71 3.45 -0.71 16.19
C ALA A 71 4.03 0.33 15.21
N PRO A 72 3.18 0.96 14.38
CA PRO A 72 3.56 2.13 13.60
C PRO A 72 3.99 3.28 14.51
N GLY A 73 5.18 3.82 14.26
CA GLY A 73 5.73 5.02 14.88
C GLY A 73 5.52 6.25 14.00
N ALA A 74 6.58 7.05 13.81
CA ALA A 74 6.53 8.26 13.00
C ALA A 74 6.23 7.96 11.51
N LEU A 75 5.35 8.76 10.89
CA LEU A 75 5.18 8.81 9.44
C LEU A 75 6.45 9.41 8.81
N VAL A 76 7.08 8.67 7.91
CA VAL A 76 8.34 9.06 7.24
C VAL A 76 8.17 9.33 5.74
N GLY A 77 7.02 8.99 5.17
CA GLY A 77 6.70 9.33 3.79
C GLY A 77 5.26 8.99 3.46
N SER A 78 4.67 9.75 2.54
CA SER A 78 3.35 9.45 2.02
C SER A 78 3.17 10.03 0.64
N ASN A 79 2.42 9.35 -0.22
CA ASN A 79 2.08 9.84 -1.54
C ASN A 79 0.73 9.26 -1.94
N ASP A 80 -0.15 10.11 -2.47
CA ASP A 80 -1.46 9.77 -3.01
C ASP A 80 -1.26 9.34 -4.47
N ASP A 81 -0.97 10.30 -5.34
CA ASP A 81 -0.73 10.08 -6.76
C ASP A 81 0.74 10.20 -7.18
N ILE A 82 1.17 9.33 -8.10
CA ILE A 82 2.44 9.46 -8.84
C ILE A 82 2.41 10.67 -9.78
N CYS A 83 1.26 10.96 -10.39
CA CYS A 83 1.09 12.09 -11.31
C CYS A 83 -0.23 12.83 -11.10
N PRO A 84 -0.33 13.71 -10.07
CA PRO A 84 -1.59 14.36 -9.69
C PRO A 84 -2.17 15.27 -10.79
N GLN A 85 -1.37 15.70 -11.76
CA GLN A 85 -1.85 16.47 -12.92
C GLN A 85 -2.74 15.64 -13.87
N TYR A 86 -2.61 14.31 -13.86
CA TYR A 86 -3.30 13.39 -14.75
C TYR A 86 -4.04 12.30 -13.96
N TYR A 87 -4.72 12.70 -12.87
CA TYR A 87 -5.40 11.80 -11.91
C TYR A 87 -6.44 10.86 -12.52
N TRP A 88 -6.88 11.09 -13.76
CA TRP A 88 -7.81 10.20 -14.47
C TRP A 88 -7.12 8.98 -15.13
N LEU A 89 -5.79 8.92 -15.16
CA LEU A 89 -5.05 7.75 -15.65
C LEU A 89 -4.77 6.81 -14.47
N ALA A 90 -5.09 5.52 -14.63
CA ALA A 90 -4.86 4.51 -13.58
C ALA A 90 -3.41 4.48 -13.06
N SER A 91 -2.44 4.65 -13.96
CA SER A 91 -1.01 4.71 -13.60
C SER A 91 -0.63 5.94 -12.79
N CYS A 92 -1.46 6.99 -12.78
CA CYS A 92 -1.30 8.17 -11.95
C CYS A 92 -1.97 8.04 -10.57
N GLN A 93 -3.04 7.25 -10.48
CA GLN A 93 -3.75 6.87 -9.24
C GLN A 93 -2.96 5.85 -8.39
N ALA A 94 -1.83 5.37 -8.90
CA ALA A 94 -0.83 4.66 -8.13
C ALA A 94 -0.05 5.64 -7.24
N SER A 95 0.43 5.15 -6.10
CA SER A 95 1.27 5.90 -5.17
C SER A 95 2.73 5.46 -5.24
N ARG A 96 3.65 6.39 -5.03
CA ARG A 96 5.08 6.13 -4.84
C ARG A 96 5.69 6.98 -3.74
N VAL A 97 6.33 6.33 -2.79
CA VAL A 97 7.20 6.96 -1.79
C VAL A 97 8.64 6.52 -2.04
N VAL A 98 9.57 7.48 -2.11
CA VAL A 98 11.01 7.22 -2.21
C VAL A 98 11.68 7.81 -0.98
N LEU A 99 12.38 6.99 -0.21
CA LEU A 99 13.06 7.45 1.01
C LEU A 99 14.38 6.71 1.25
N PRO A 100 15.38 7.38 1.88
CA PRO A 100 16.56 6.70 2.40
C PRO A 100 16.18 5.85 3.62
N VAL A 101 16.57 4.57 3.61
CA VAL A 101 16.45 3.64 4.74
C VAL A 101 17.81 3.33 5.34
N ALA A 102 17.85 3.12 6.65
CA ALA A 102 19.02 2.58 7.32
C ALA A 102 18.99 1.05 7.34
N ALA A 103 20.15 0.41 7.40
CA ALA A 103 20.25 -1.03 7.59
C ALA A 103 19.66 -1.44 8.94
N ASN A 104 19.08 -2.64 8.98
CA ASN A 104 18.46 -3.24 10.15
C ASN A 104 17.32 -2.41 10.74
N THR A 105 16.50 -1.83 9.86
CA THR A 105 15.27 -1.11 10.23
C THR A 105 14.04 -1.81 9.69
N ALA A 106 12.87 -1.53 10.25
CA ALA A 106 11.60 -2.03 9.75
C ALA A 106 10.60 -0.89 9.58
N TYR A 107 9.65 -1.07 8.65
CA TYR A 107 8.63 -0.10 8.33
C TYR A 107 7.28 -0.77 8.15
N PHE A 108 6.24 -0.10 8.63
CA PHE A 108 4.86 -0.40 8.25
C PHE A 108 4.50 0.43 7.03
N VAL A 109 3.90 -0.20 6.03
CA VAL A 109 3.32 0.44 4.86
C VAL A 109 1.82 0.27 4.98
N ARG A 110 1.09 1.38 4.98
CA ARG A 110 -0.37 1.40 4.98
C ARG A 110 -0.83 1.89 3.63
N ILE A 111 -1.70 1.12 2.98
CA ILE A 111 -2.34 1.48 1.72
C ILE A 111 -3.83 1.57 1.97
N THR A 112 -4.45 2.64 1.49
CA THR A 112 -5.91 2.85 1.55
C THR A 112 -6.42 3.23 0.18
N ASN A 113 -7.72 3.03 -0.09
CA ASN A 113 -8.37 3.57 -1.27
C ASN A 113 -8.81 5.03 -1.02
N ALA A 114 -8.32 5.98 -1.83
CA ALA A 114 -8.69 7.39 -1.83
C ALA A 114 -9.96 7.68 -2.66
N MET A 115 -10.44 6.70 -3.44
CA MET A 115 -11.72 6.81 -4.13
C MET A 115 -12.85 7.06 -3.12
N THR A 116 -13.63 8.10 -3.38
CA THR A 116 -14.81 8.49 -2.57
C THR A 116 -16.11 7.90 -3.08
N VAL A 117 -16.07 7.11 -4.16
CA VAL A 117 -17.23 6.39 -4.66
C VAL A 117 -17.51 5.18 -3.78
N ASP A 118 -18.75 5.05 -3.30
CA ASP A 118 -19.23 3.83 -2.66
C ASP A 118 -19.12 2.70 -3.67
N TYR A 119 -18.08 1.87 -3.56
CA TYR A 119 -18.05 0.64 -4.31
C TYR A 119 -19.05 -0.31 -3.64
N ARG A 120 -19.95 -0.85 -4.45
CA ARG A 120 -20.94 -1.79 -3.94
C ARG A 120 -20.18 -3.03 -3.48
N GLU A 121 -20.28 -3.35 -2.20
CA GLU A 121 -19.78 -4.58 -1.56
C GLU A 121 -20.16 -5.87 -2.33
N TYR A 122 -21.18 -5.78 -3.20
CA TYR A 122 -21.73 -6.85 -4.03
C TYR A 122 -21.31 -6.83 -5.51
N ASP A 123 -20.45 -5.89 -5.94
CA ASP A 123 -19.87 -5.93 -7.28
C ASP A 123 -18.73 -6.96 -7.35
N THR A 124 -18.61 -7.64 -8.48
CA THR A 124 -17.66 -8.74 -8.69
C THR A 124 -16.24 -8.28 -9.01
N SER A 125 -16.00 -6.97 -9.15
CA SER A 125 -14.68 -6.38 -9.36
C SER A 125 -14.34 -5.43 -8.22
N TYR A 126 -13.62 -5.94 -7.21
CA TYR A 126 -13.08 -5.09 -6.15
C TYR A 126 -11.99 -4.19 -6.72
N PRO A 127 -11.92 -2.92 -6.30
CA PRO A 127 -10.75 -2.08 -6.50
C PRO A 127 -9.46 -2.85 -6.13
N SER A 128 -8.46 -2.89 -7.01
CA SER A 128 -7.25 -3.69 -6.76
C SER A 128 -5.98 -3.01 -7.21
N TYR A 129 -4.87 -3.45 -6.63
CA TYR A 129 -3.51 -3.01 -6.94
C TYR A 129 -2.50 -4.12 -6.63
N SER A 130 -1.24 -3.86 -6.97
CA SER A 130 -0.09 -4.68 -6.58
C SER A 130 0.94 -3.80 -5.88
N LEU A 131 1.73 -4.36 -4.96
CA LEU A 131 2.75 -3.65 -4.18
C LEU A 131 4.14 -4.14 -4.53
N ARG A 132 5.07 -3.20 -4.75
CA ARG A 132 6.50 -3.48 -4.81
C ARG A 132 7.28 -2.55 -3.88
N ILE A 133 8.29 -3.12 -3.25
CA ILE A 133 9.27 -2.43 -2.41
C ILE A 133 10.66 -2.88 -2.89
N ALA A 134 11.45 -1.94 -3.42
CA ALA A 134 12.73 -2.24 -4.04
C ALA A 134 13.74 -1.11 -3.86
N TYR A 135 15.02 -1.45 -3.77
CA TYR A 135 16.11 -0.48 -3.82
C TYR A 135 16.21 0.15 -5.21
N GLN A 136 16.56 1.43 -5.28
CA GLN A 136 16.90 2.13 -6.52
C GLN A 136 18.27 1.70 -7.06
#